data_AF-M7WUC7-F1
#
_entry.id   AF-M7WUC7-F1
#
_cell.length_a   1.000
_cell.length_b   1.000
_cell.length_c   1.000
_cell.angle_alpha   90.00
_cell.angle_beta   90.00
_cell.angle_gamma   90.00
#
_symmetry.space_group_name_H-M   'P 1'
#
loop_
_entity.id
_entity.type
_entity.pdbx_description
1 polymer ?
#
loop_
_entity_poly.entity_id
_entity_poly.type
_entity_poly.pdbx_seq_one_letter_code
_entity_poly.pdbx_strand_id
1 'polypeptide(L)'
;MSAFTKWTTSELLVLFEAIQYCQRTNQDDWEYVSDLVKRTMSETGMTMNEKYNKYGCASQYNEFEIQYRELATDKSIVDFAVNFLREKRVAELEKEIREREAHINELKSHLA
;
A
#
# COMPACT_ATOMS: atom_id res chain seq x y z
N MET A 1 15.69 19.50 -0.53
CA MET A 1 15.08 18.27 0.04
C MET A 1 13.93 17.90 -0.87
N SER A 2 14.07 16.83 -1.65
CA SER A 2 13.00 16.33 -2.52
C SER A 2 11.82 15.93 -1.64
N ALA A 3 10.63 16.46 -1.94
CA ALA A 3 9.40 16.08 -1.27
C ALA A 3 9.10 14.62 -1.62
N PHE A 4 9.57 13.68 -0.80
CA PHE A 4 9.17 12.28 -0.91
C PHE A 4 7.66 12.23 -0.72
N THR A 5 6.95 11.97 -1.82
CA THR A 5 5.49 11.91 -1.84
C THR A 5 5.06 10.74 -0.98
N LYS A 6 4.31 11.01 0.09
CA LYS A 6 3.80 10.00 1.02
C LYS A 6 3.11 8.86 0.26
N TRP A 7 3.42 7.62 0.60
CA TRP A 7 2.78 6.45 0.00
C TRP A 7 1.37 6.27 0.58
N THR A 8 0.42 5.92 -0.30
CA THR A 8 -0.96 5.58 0.06
C THR A 8 -1.02 4.19 0.68
N THR A 9 -2.15 3.87 1.33
CA THR A 9 -2.38 2.52 1.89
C THR A 9 -2.26 1.44 0.81
N SER A 10 -2.77 1.67 -0.40
CA SER A 10 -2.66 0.73 -1.53
C SER A 10 -1.22 0.55 -1.99
N GLU A 11 -0.44 1.64 -2.12
CA GLU A 11 0.97 1.56 -2.53
C GLU A 11 1.81 0.80 -1.49
N LEU A 12 1.59 1.07 -0.19
CA LEU A 12 2.25 0.33 0.89
C LEU A 12 1.84 -1.14 0.89
N LEU A 13 0.57 -1.43 0.65
CA LEU A 13 0.09 -2.82 0.59
C LEU A 13 0.78 -3.59 -0.54
N VAL A 14 0.86 -2.99 -1.73
CA VAL A 14 1.57 -3.58 -2.88
C VAL A 14 3.06 -3.80 -2.56
N LEU A 15 3.73 -2.83 -1.90
CA LEU A 15 5.12 -2.98 -1.46
C LEU A 15 5.30 -4.19 -0.54
N PHE A 16 4.50 -4.29 0.51
CA PHE A 16 4.66 -5.36 1.51
C PHE A 16 4.24 -6.73 0.98
N GLU A 17 3.25 -6.81 0.09
CA GLU A 17 2.91 -8.06 -0.59
C GLU A 17 4.00 -8.49 -1.58
N ALA A 18 4.65 -7.54 -2.27
CA ALA A 18 5.80 -7.83 -3.11
C ALA A 18 6.99 -8.36 -2.29
N ILE A 19 7.31 -7.74 -1.14
CA ILE A 19 8.35 -8.23 -0.23
C ILE A 19 8.01 -9.64 0.28
N GLN A 20 6.76 -9.86 0.72
CA GLN A 20 6.31 -11.17 1.21
C GLN A 20 6.44 -12.25 0.12
N TYR A 21 6.13 -11.91 -1.13
CA TYR A 21 6.34 -12.80 -2.27
C TYR A 21 7.82 -13.13 -2.49
N CYS A 22 8.68 -12.11 -2.52
CA CYS A 22 10.13 -12.24 -2.73
C CYS A 22 10.81 -13.10 -1.65
N GLN A 23 10.42 -12.92 -0.39
CA GLN A 23 10.91 -13.73 0.74
C GLN A 23 10.56 -15.21 0.58
N ARG A 24 9.39 -15.53 0.01
CA ARG A 24 8.96 -16.91 -0.24
C ARG A 24 9.65 -17.55 -1.45
N THR A 25 10.11 -16.75 -2.40
CA THR A 25 10.81 -17.23 -3.61
C THR A 25 12.33 -17.17 -3.51
N ASN A 26 12.89 -16.78 -2.35
CA ASN A 26 14.33 -16.54 -2.14
C ASN A 26 14.91 -15.49 -3.11
N GLN A 27 14.11 -14.50 -3.52
CA GLN A 27 14.51 -13.40 -4.40
C GLN A 27 14.46 -12.07 -3.64
N ASP A 28 15.13 -12.01 -2.49
CA ASP A 28 15.09 -10.87 -1.56
C ASP A 28 16.07 -9.76 -1.97
N ASP A 29 15.90 -9.23 -3.19
CA ASP A 29 16.60 -8.04 -3.69
C ASP A 29 15.60 -6.92 -3.99
N TRP A 30 15.97 -5.70 -3.59
CA TRP A 30 15.17 -4.50 -3.77
C TRP A 30 14.92 -4.13 -5.23
N GLU A 31 15.79 -4.55 -6.16
CA GLU A 31 15.51 -4.41 -7.60
C GLU A 31 14.28 -5.22 -8.01
N TYR A 32 14.22 -6.47 -7.58
CA TYR A 32 13.10 -7.34 -7.93
C TYR A 32 11.80 -6.92 -7.24
N VAL A 33 11.87 -6.53 -5.96
CA VAL A 33 10.73 -5.92 -5.25
C VAL A 33 10.24 -4.68 -6.00
N SER A 34 11.15 -3.79 -6.41
CA SER A 34 10.82 -2.58 -7.15
C SER A 34 10.11 -2.87 -8.46
N ASP A 35 10.57 -3.86 -9.22
CA ASP A 35 9.96 -4.25 -10.49
C ASP A 35 8.55 -4.84 -10.31
N LEU A 36 8.34 -5.64 -9.27
CA LEU A 36 7.01 -6.13 -8.90
C LEU A 36 6.07 -4.98 -8.53
N VAL A 37 6.52 -4.04 -7.69
CA VAL A 37 5.71 -2.87 -7.31
C VAL A 37 5.35 -2.05 -8.54
N LYS A 38 6.31 -1.72 -9.41
CA LYS A 38 6.05 -0.94 -10.64
C LYS A 38 5.05 -1.64 -11.55
N ARG A 39 5.21 -2.95 -11.78
CA ARG A 39 4.30 -3.73 -12.62
C ARG A 39 2.88 -3.70 -12.04
N THR A 40 2.71 -4.04 -10.77
CA THR A 40 1.40 -4.07 -10.11
C THR A 40 0.74 -2.69 -10.10
N MET A 41 1.48 -1.63 -9.75
CA MET A 41 0.92 -0.27 -9.75
C MET A 41 0.52 0.18 -11.16
N SER A 42 1.26 -0.21 -12.20
CA SER A 42 0.92 0.12 -13.59
C SER A 42 -0.40 -0.47 -14.05
N GLU A 43 -0.77 -1.67 -13.57
CA GLU A 43 -2.06 -2.31 -13.86
C GLU A 43 -3.25 -1.52 -13.27
N THR A 44 -2.99 -0.73 -12.23
CA THR A 44 -3.98 0.16 -11.61
C THR A 44 -4.03 1.57 -12.23
N GLY A 45 -3.23 1.81 -13.28
CA GLY A 45 -3.09 3.13 -13.91
C GLY A 45 -2.17 4.10 -13.17
N MET A 46 -1.47 3.65 -12.12
CA MET A 46 -0.50 4.45 -11.36
C MET A 46 0.92 4.17 -11.83
N THR A 47 1.53 5.12 -12.55
CA THR A 47 2.90 4.97 -13.09
C THR A 47 3.83 6.04 -12.51
N MET A 48 4.31 5.84 -11.28
CA MET A 48 5.33 6.68 -10.66
C MET A 48 6.66 5.93 -10.53
N ASN A 49 7.30 5.62 -11.66
CA ASN A 49 8.50 4.78 -11.70
C ASN A 49 9.66 5.31 -10.84
N GLU A 50 9.81 6.63 -10.74
CA GLU A 50 10.81 7.27 -9.89
C GLU A 50 10.52 7.06 -8.41
N LYS A 51 9.24 7.09 -8.00
CA LYS A 51 8.80 6.83 -6.63
C LYS A 51 9.01 5.36 -6.25
N TYR A 52 8.67 4.45 -7.15
CA TYR A 52 8.69 3.01 -6.92
C TYR A 52 10.05 2.34 -7.20
N ASN A 53 11.15 3.11 -7.28
CA ASN A 53 12.48 2.54 -7.46
C ASN A 53 12.95 1.75 -6.21
N LYS A 54 14.04 0.99 -6.33
CA LYS A 54 14.58 0.17 -5.22
C LYS A 54 14.85 0.94 -3.92
N TYR A 55 15.35 2.17 -4.03
CA TYR A 55 15.63 3.02 -2.88
C TYR A 55 14.35 3.55 -2.24
N GLY A 56 13.34 3.88 -3.06
CA GLY A 56 12.01 4.25 -2.59
C GLY A 56 11.35 3.11 -1.81
N CYS A 57 11.40 1.89 -2.36
CA CYS A 57 10.87 0.69 -1.70
C CYS A 57 11.58 0.41 -0.37
N ALA A 58 12.92 0.43 -0.36
CA ALA A 58 13.70 0.23 0.85
C ALA A 58 13.45 1.32 1.91
N SER A 59 13.36 2.59 1.51
CA SER A 59 13.07 3.70 2.43
C SER A 59 11.69 3.53 3.07
N GLN A 60 10.67 3.20 2.28
CA GLN A 60 9.31 3.02 2.81
C GLN A 60 9.18 1.80 3.71
N TYR A 61 9.88 0.70 3.42
CA TYR A 61 9.98 -0.42 4.34
C TYR A 61 10.58 0.03 5.68
N ASN A 62 11.71 0.74 5.65
CA ASN A 62 12.39 1.20 6.87
C ASN A 62 11.52 2.18 7.67
N GLU A 63 10.87 3.14 7.01
CA GLU A 63 9.95 4.08 7.64
C GLU A 63 8.79 3.36 8.33
N PHE A 64 8.19 2.38 7.66
CA PHE A 64 7.12 1.56 8.23
C PHE A 64 7.62 0.72 9.41
N GLU A 65 8.78 0.09 9.28
CA GLU A 65 9.39 -0.72 10.33
C GLU A 65 9.67 0.12 11.58
N ILE A 66 10.26 1.31 11.43
CA ILE A 66 10.49 2.25 12.55
C ILE A 66 9.17 2.59 13.25
N GLN A 67 8.11 2.85 12.47
CA GLN A 67 6.85 3.31 13.02
C GLN A 67 6.05 2.19 13.71
N TYR A 68 6.15 0.96 13.23
CA TYR A 68 5.23 -0.12 13.59
C TYR A 68 5.90 -1.37 14.17
N ARG A 69 7.23 -1.43 14.29
CA ARG A 69 7.95 -2.59 14.84
C ARG A 69 7.43 -2.99 16.22
N GLU A 70 7.17 -2.03 17.10
CA GLU A 70 6.68 -2.31 18.45
C GLU A 70 5.27 -2.93 18.44
N LEU A 71 4.43 -2.58 17.46
CA LEU A 71 3.09 -3.14 17.30
C LEU A 71 3.11 -4.54 16.67
N ALA A 72 4.12 -4.85 15.86
CA ALA A 72 4.30 -6.16 15.26
C ALA A 72 4.63 -7.25 16.30
N THR A 73 5.12 -6.86 17.49
CA THR A 73 5.52 -7.79 18.57
C THR A 73 6.49 -8.87 18.06
N ASP A 74 6.25 -10.15 18.34
CA ASP A 74 7.10 -11.28 17.92
C ASP A 74 6.83 -11.75 16.48
N LYS A 75 5.92 -11.10 15.76
CA LYS A 75 5.57 -11.48 14.38
C LYS A 75 6.53 -10.84 13.39
N SER A 76 6.68 -11.48 12.23
CA SER A 76 7.33 -10.85 11.07
C SER A 76 6.69 -9.50 10.78
N ILE A 77 7.50 -8.44 10.69
CA ILE A 77 7.01 -7.09 10.37
C ILE A 77 6.30 -7.06 9.02
N VAL A 78 6.72 -7.90 8.08
CA VAL A 78 6.08 -8.03 6.76
C VAL A 78 4.68 -8.64 6.88
N ASP A 79 4.54 -9.73 7.64
CA ASP A 79 3.23 -10.37 7.84
C ASP A 79 2.28 -9.47 8.65
N PHE A 80 2.81 -8.75 9.63
CA PHE A 80 2.06 -7.72 10.35
C PHE A 80 1.58 -6.63 9.38
N ALA A 81 2.49 -6.07 8.58
CA ALA A 81 2.19 -4.98 7.65
C ALA A 81 1.10 -5.37 6.65
N VAL A 82 1.20 -6.55 6.03
CA VAL A 82 0.20 -7.04 5.06
C VAL A 82 -1.19 -7.11 5.69
N ASN A 83 -1.32 -7.70 6.88
CA ASN A 83 -2.63 -7.81 7.53
C ASN A 83 -3.19 -6.44 7.95
N PHE A 84 -2.35 -5.62 8.59
CA PHE A 84 -2.72 -4.27 9.02
C PHE A 84 -3.17 -3.39 7.85
N LEU A 85 -2.42 -3.39 6.75
CA LEU A 85 -2.73 -2.58 5.57
C LEU A 85 -3.97 -3.07 4.84
N ARG A 86 -4.23 -4.39 4.81
CA ARG A 86 -5.48 -4.95 4.26
C ARG A 86 -6.70 -4.48 5.05
N GLU A 87 -6.67 -4.60 6.38
CA GLU A 87 -7.76 -4.12 7.24
C GLU A 87 -8.00 -2.63 7.05
N LYS A 88 -6.92 -1.84 7.02
CA LYS A 88 -7.00 -0.41 6.76
C LYS A 88 -7.61 -0.10 5.39
N ARG A 89 -7.23 -0.82 4.33
CA ARG A 89 -7.78 -0.60 2.99
C ARG A 89 -9.26 -0.98 2.90
N VAL A 90 -9.69 -2.03 3.58
CA VAL A 90 -11.11 -2.38 3.69
C VAL A 90 -11.90 -1.25 4.35
N ALA A 91 -11.42 -0.71 5.48
CA ALA A 91 -12.08 0.40 6.16
C ALA A 91 -12.17 1.68 5.29
N GLU A 92 -11.13 1.97 4.50
CA GLU A 92 -11.14 3.06 3.52
C GLU A 92 -12.22 2.82 2.44
N LEU A 93 -12.28 1.62 1.87
CA LEU A 93 -13.29 1.26 0.87
C LEU A 93 -14.71 1.33 1.41
N GLU A 94 -14.95 0.83 2.63
CA GLU A 94 -16.26 0.93 3.29
C GLU A 94 -16.70 2.38 3.50
N LYS A 95 -15.75 3.27 3.83
CA LYS A 95 -16.01 4.70 3.94
C LYS A 95 -16.38 5.29 2.58
N GLU A 96 -15.59 5.00 1.54
CA GLU A 96 -15.86 5.47 0.17
C GLU A 96 -17.23 5.00 -0.34
N ILE A 97 -17.64 3.76 -0.02
CA ILE A 97 -18.96 3.21 -0.35
C ILE A 97 -20.06 4.02 0.34
N ARG A 98 -19.98 4.22 1.66
CA ARG A 98 -21.01 4.97 2.40
C ARG A 98 -21.17 6.40 1.90
N GLU A 99 -20.06 7.07 1.57
CA GLU A 99 -20.09 8.42 1.01
C GLU A 99 -20.79 8.47 -0.34
N ARG A 100 -20.51 7.49 -1.22
CA ARG A 100 -21.18 7.37 -2.52
C ARG A 100 -22.66 7.04 -2.39
N GLU A 101 -23.04 6.16 -1.47
CA GLU A 101 -24.44 5.82 -1.18
C GLU A 101 -25.22 7.05 -0.69
N ALA A 102 -24.65 7.82 0.23
CA ALA A 102 -25.24 9.06 0.71
C ALA A 102 -25.47 10.07 -0.43
N HIS A 103 -24.45 10.24 -1.29
CA HIS A 103 -24.57 11.14 -2.45
C HIS A 103 -25.65 10.68 -3.45
N ILE A 104 -25.74 9.38 -3.72
CA ILE A 104 -26.80 8.84 -4.59
C ILE A 104 -28.19 9.08 -4.00
N ASN A 105 -28.35 8.92 -2.68
CA ASN A 105 -29.63 9.16 -2.01
C ASN A 105 -30.03 10.64 -2.06
N GLU A 106 -29.07 11.55 -1.88
CA GLU A 106 -29.30 12.99 -2.06
C GLU A 106 -29.74 13.33 -3.48
N LEU A 107 -29.05 12.82 -4.50
CA LEU A 107 -29.43 13.02 -5.91
C LEU A 107 -30.83 12.48 -6.23
N LYS A 108 -31.20 11.32 -5.68
CA LYS A 108 -32.56 10.76 -5.84
C LYS A 108 -33.62 11.64 -5.20
N SER A 109 -33.33 12.24 -4.05
CA SER A 109 -34.27 13.13 -3.35
C SER A 109 -34.55 14.43 -4.11
N HIS A 110 -33.59 14.91 -4.91
CA HIS A 110 -33.76 16.09 -5.76
C HIS A 110 -34.48 15.79 -7.09
N LEU A 111 -34.60 14.51 -7.47
CA LEU A 111 -35.27 14.05 -8.70
C LEU A 111 -36.71 13.58 -8.46
N ALA A 112 -37.12 13.42 -7.20
CA ALA A 112 -38.45 13.03 -6.77
C ALA A 112 -39.31 14.25 -6.42
#